data_AF-A0A955FJ32-F1
#
_entry.id   AF-A0A955FJ32-F1
#
_cell.length_a   1.000
_cell.length_b   1.000
_cell.length_c   1.000
_cell.angle_alpha   90.00
_cell.angle_beta   90.00
_cell.angle_gamma   90.00
#
_symmetry.space_group_name_H-M   'P 1'
#
loop_
_entity.id
_entity.type
_entity.pdbx_description
1 polymer ?
#
loop_
_entity_poly.entity_id
_entity_poly.type
_entity_poly.pdbx_seq_one_letter_code
_entity_poly.pdbx_strand_id
1 'polypeptide(L)'
;VISMTATPIPRSLALTLYGELDISVIISRPNNRQHISTSIVSPNSLNTLFATVDKLIEQGRQVFVVCPLIKSSDTMQGVSSADEIFKDLSTKYFKHRTLSLLHGKMKANEKDKIMSDFIKNKTQILVSTTVIEVGVDVPNASVMLIYSAERFGLAQLHQLRGRIGRGEHQGYCYAILSDSKPPSKRLRAFSQTNDGFKLSELDLELRGPGAIYGTLQHGQLDLRMAKLTDTKLIAAAQLSAKHFIKQNESLIQYKHLARTIHKSQFITTLN
;
A
#
# COMPACT_ATOMS: atom_id res chain seq x y z
N VAL A 1 20.79 4.09 12.43
CA VAL A 1 19.72 4.72 11.62
C VAL A 1 18.43 3.98 11.88
N ILE A 2 17.30 4.69 12.10
CA ILE A 2 15.97 4.06 12.25
C ILE A 2 15.15 4.42 11.01
N SER A 3 14.63 3.42 10.31
CA SER A 3 13.73 3.58 9.17
C SER A 3 12.36 2.98 9.49
N MET A 4 11.28 3.70 9.16
CA MET A 4 9.91 3.29 9.44
C MET A 4 9.11 3.24 8.14
N THR A 5 8.31 2.18 7.97
CA THR A 5 7.40 2.05 6.84
C THR A 5 6.00 1.63 7.29
N ALA A 6 4.99 2.24 6.66
CA ALA A 6 3.59 1.86 6.83
C ALA A 6 3.18 0.73 5.86
N THR A 7 3.98 0.45 4.83
CA THR A 7 3.78 -0.75 4.02
C THR A 7 4.38 -1.95 4.76
N PRO A 8 3.59 -3.00 4.99
CA PRO A 8 4.13 -4.26 5.48
C PRO A 8 5.17 -4.74 4.46
N ILE A 9 6.42 -4.89 4.86
CA ILE A 9 7.43 -5.54 4.02
C ILE A 9 7.35 -7.05 4.34
N PRO A 10 7.31 -7.94 3.32
CA PRO A 10 7.37 -9.37 3.58
C PRO A 10 8.59 -9.70 4.43
N ARG A 11 8.42 -10.53 5.45
CA ARG A 11 9.54 -10.90 6.35
C ARG A 11 10.70 -11.52 5.56
N SER A 12 10.38 -12.25 4.48
CA SER A 12 11.34 -12.79 3.51
C SER A 12 12.20 -11.73 2.83
N LEU A 13 11.55 -10.66 2.36
CA LEU A 13 12.25 -9.56 1.71
C LEU A 13 13.11 -8.79 2.71
N ALA A 14 12.58 -8.56 3.92
CA ALA A 14 13.29 -7.83 4.97
C ALA A 14 14.57 -8.55 5.43
N LEU A 15 14.50 -9.88 5.64
CA LEU A 15 15.67 -10.69 6.01
C LEU A 15 16.77 -10.67 4.95
N THR A 16 16.41 -10.48 3.68
CA THR A 16 17.39 -10.56 2.59
C THR A 16 17.94 -9.21 2.14
N LEU A 17 17.10 -8.16 2.11
CA LEU A 17 17.54 -6.81 1.77
C LEU A 17 18.17 -6.06 2.95
N TYR A 18 17.74 -6.38 4.16
CA TYR A 18 18.14 -5.67 5.39
C TYR A 18 18.72 -6.62 6.43
N GLY A 19 19.37 -7.72 6.02
CA GLY A 19 19.89 -8.74 6.92
C GLY A 19 20.91 -8.24 7.97
N GLU A 20 21.46 -7.04 7.77
CA GLU A 20 22.34 -6.36 8.72
C GLU A 20 21.58 -5.47 9.73
N LEU A 21 20.29 -5.19 9.50
CA LEU A 21 19.45 -4.35 10.35
C LEU A 21 18.57 -5.20 11.27
N ASP A 22 18.47 -4.81 12.54
CA ASP A 22 17.48 -5.37 13.46
C ASP A 22 16.07 -4.89 13.06
N ILE A 23 15.18 -5.85 12.80
CA ILE A 23 13.81 -5.58 12.36
C ILE A 23 12.87 -5.73 13.55
N SER A 24 12.23 -4.62 13.94
CA SER A 24 11.12 -4.65 14.90
C SER A 24 9.79 -4.60 14.17
N VAL A 25 8.89 -5.52 14.49
CA VAL A 25 7.57 -5.65 13.85
C VAL A 25 6.48 -5.34 14.86
N ILE A 26 5.71 -4.27 14.60
CA ILE A 26 4.53 -3.91 15.41
C ILE A 26 3.29 -4.52 14.75
N ILE A 27 2.74 -5.58 15.35
CA ILE A 27 1.57 -6.31 14.84
C ILE A 27 0.27 -5.77 15.45
N SER A 28 0.33 -5.28 16.68
CA SER A 28 -0.84 -4.81 17.43
C SER A 28 -1.47 -3.58 16.78
N ARG A 29 -2.79 -3.64 16.58
CA ARG A 29 -3.59 -2.48 16.18
C ARG A 29 -3.87 -1.61 17.42
N PRO A 30 -3.96 -0.28 17.29
CA PRO A 30 -4.50 0.56 18.36
C PRO A 30 -5.92 0.11 18.72
N ASN A 31 -6.26 0.11 20.02
CA ASN A 31 -7.51 -0.45 20.55
C ASN A 31 -8.80 0.13 19.92
N ASN A 32 -8.75 1.34 19.36
CA ASN A 32 -9.92 2.03 18.78
C ASN A 32 -10.13 1.78 17.27
N ARG A 33 -9.46 0.79 16.67
CA ARG A 33 -9.55 0.57 15.23
C ARG A 33 -10.62 -0.44 14.86
N GLN A 34 -11.69 0.03 14.22
CA GLN A 34 -12.76 -0.83 13.72
C GLN A 34 -12.28 -1.75 12.59
N HIS A 35 -12.88 -2.93 12.49
CA HIS A 35 -12.65 -3.82 11.34
C HIS A 35 -13.16 -3.14 10.07
N ILE A 36 -12.44 -3.26 8.94
CA ILE A 36 -12.89 -2.67 7.68
C ILE A 36 -13.48 -3.77 6.80
N SER A 37 -14.76 -3.63 6.48
CA SER A 37 -15.44 -4.52 5.54
C SER A 37 -15.01 -4.15 4.13
N THR A 38 -14.37 -5.07 3.42
CA THR A 38 -13.86 -4.82 2.07
C THR A 38 -14.64 -5.64 1.05
N SER A 39 -15.26 -4.97 0.08
CA SER A 39 -16.06 -5.62 -0.97
C SER A 39 -15.56 -5.22 -2.35
N ILE A 40 -15.55 -6.17 -3.29
CA ILE A 40 -15.26 -5.90 -4.71
C ILE A 40 -16.58 -5.62 -5.41
N VAL A 41 -16.64 -4.55 -6.20
CA VAL A 41 -17.86 -4.08 -6.86
C VAL A 41 -17.64 -4.04 -8.38
N SER A 42 -18.55 -4.67 -9.10
CA SER A 42 -18.61 -4.60 -10.57
C SER A 42 -19.26 -3.28 -11.01
N PRO A 43 -18.89 -2.71 -12.18
CA PRO A 43 -19.54 -1.53 -12.74
C PRO A 43 -21.08 -1.62 -12.77
N ASN A 44 -21.62 -2.82 -13.01
CA ASN A 44 -23.07 -3.05 -13.09
C ASN A 44 -23.81 -2.82 -11.75
N SER A 45 -23.09 -2.86 -10.63
CA SER A 45 -23.66 -2.72 -9.27
C SER A 45 -23.45 -1.32 -8.68
N LEU A 46 -22.95 -0.37 -9.47
CA LEU A 46 -22.64 0.98 -9.00
C LEU A 46 -23.87 1.72 -8.45
N ASN A 47 -25.03 1.60 -9.09
CA ASN A 47 -26.25 2.24 -8.61
C ASN A 47 -26.63 1.77 -7.20
N THR A 48 -26.57 0.46 -6.96
CA THR A 48 -26.84 -0.14 -5.66
C THR A 48 -25.80 0.28 -4.62
N LEU A 49 -24.53 0.34 -5.02
CA LEU A 49 -23.45 0.84 -4.18
C LEU A 49 -23.70 2.30 -3.77
N PHE A 50 -23.96 3.19 -4.73
CA PHE A 50 -24.16 4.61 -4.43
C PHE A 50 -25.40 4.85 -3.56
N ALA A 51 -26.49 4.11 -3.77
CA ALA A 51 -27.65 4.16 -2.87
C ALA A 51 -27.30 3.73 -1.43
N THR A 52 -26.40 2.74 -1.28
CA THR A 52 -25.92 2.32 0.05
C THR A 52 -25.01 3.39 0.67
N VAL A 53 -24.11 3.96 -0.12
CA VAL A 53 -23.20 5.03 0.31
C VAL A 53 -23.98 6.28 0.70
N ASP A 54 -25.04 6.63 -0.04
CA ASP A 54 -25.85 7.81 0.26
C ASP A 54 -26.53 7.70 1.63
N LYS A 55 -27.06 6.53 1.98
CA LYS A 55 -27.60 6.25 3.32
C LYS A 55 -26.56 6.43 4.43
N LEU A 56 -25.30 6.06 4.17
CA LEU A 56 -24.22 6.30 5.13
C LEU A 56 -23.91 7.79 5.25
N ILE A 57 -23.97 8.55 4.16
CA ILE A 57 -23.81 10.01 4.20
C ILE A 57 -24.97 10.68 4.95
N GLU A 58 -26.21 10.19 4.83
CA GLU A 58 -27.37 10.65 5.62
C GLU A 58 -27.15 10.48 7.13
N GLN A 59 -26.44 9.42 7.52
CA GLN A 59 -26.03 9.18 8.91
C GLN A 59 -24.84 10.05 9.36
N GLY A 60 -24.45 11.05 8.55
CA GLY A 60 -23.39 12.01 8.84
C GLY A 60 -21.98 11.52 8.49
N ARG A 61 -21.84 10.41 7.73
CA ARG A 61 -20.53 9.86 7.37
C ARG A 61 -19.92 10.54 6.15
N GLN A 62 -18.59 10.48 6.09
CA GLN A 62 -17.83 11.04 4.98
C GLN A 62 -17.18 9.95 4.14
N VAL A 63 -16.99 10.27 2.86
CA VAL A 63 -16.58 9.32 1.82
C VAL A 63 -15.31 9.81 1.15
N PHE A 64 -14.29 8.96 1.09
CA PHE A 64 -13.16 9.13 0.19
C PHE A 64 -13.44 8.42 -1.13
N VAL A 65 -13.13 9.06 -2.25
CA VAL A 65 -13.17 8.49 -3.59
C VAL A 65 -11.80 8.62 -4.22
N VAL A 66 -11.15 7.50 -4.51
CA VAL A 66 -9.77 7.47 -5.02
C VAL A 66 -9.76 6.95 -6.44
N CYS A 67 -9.13 7.72 -7.33
CA CYS A 67 -9.04 7.44 -8.76
C CYS A 67 -7.57 7.29 -9.19
N PRO A 68 -7.23 6.36 -10.09
CA PRO A 68 -5.88 6.18 -10.59
C PRO A 68 -5.41 7.41 -11.37
N LEU A 69 -4.12 7.76 -11.25
CA LEU A 69 -3.44 8.78 -12.07
C LEU A 69 -3.28 8.29 -13.53
N ILE A 70 -4.36 8.16 -14.29
CA ILE A 70 -4.27 7.87 -15.73
C ILE A 70 -5.23 8.81 -16.46
N LYS A 71 -4.72 9.44 -17.53
CA LYS A 71 -5.50 10.21 -18.49
C LYS A 71 -6.32 9.23 -19.32
N SER A 72 -7.63 9.44 -19.43
CA SER A 72 -8.39 8.92 -20.56
C SER A 72 -7.68 9.35 -21.85
N SER A 73 -7.37 8.38 -22.70
CA SER A 73 -6.51 8.52 -23.88
C SER A 73 -7.08 9.46 -24.95
N ASP A 74 -6.18 10.22 -25.59
CA ASP A 74 -6.24 10.73 -26.96
C ASP A 74 -7.33 11.72 -27.40
N THR A 75 -7.62 12.74 -26.61
CA THR A 75 -8.07 14.03 -27.19
C THR A 75 -7.55 15.21 -26.37
N MET A 76 -7.19 16.30 -27.07
CA MET A 76 -6.45 17.47 -26.59
C MET A 76 -7.17 18.33 -25.52
N GLN A 77 -7.70 17.75 -24.44
CA GLN A 77 -8.16 18.49 -23.25
C GLN A 77 -7.82 17.68 -21.99
N GLY A 78 -6.92 18.21 -21.17
CA GLY A 78 -6.25 17.50 -20.07
C GLY A 78 -7.10 17.20 -18.83
N VAL A 79 -8.24 16.54 -19.00
CA VAL A 79 -9.12 16.10 -17.91
C VAL A 79 -8.51 14.85 -17.26
N SER A 80 -8.31 14.87 -15.94
CA SER A 80 -7.87 13.68 -15.22
C SER A 80 -9.06 12.76 -14.97
N SER A 81 -8.84 11.43 -14.85
CA SER A 81 -9.90 10.47 -14.49
C SER A 81 -10.70 10.89 -13.25
N ALA A 82 -10.08 11.61 -12.32
CA ALA A 82 -10.73 12.14 -11.13
C ALA A 82 -11.69 13.29 -11.43
N ASP A 83 -11.41 14.14 -12.42
CA ASP A 83 -12.31 15.22 -12.84
C ASP A 83 -13.58 14.66 -13.49
N GLU A 84 -13.44 13.65 -14.35
CA GLU A 84 -14.59 12.96 -14.98
C GLU A 84 -15.48 12.30 -13.93
N ILE A 85 -14.86 11.54 -13.01
CA ILE A 85 -15.57 10.89 -11.91
C ILE A 85 -16.21 11.92 -10.99
N PHE A 86 -15.51 13.02 -10.67
CA PHE A 86 -16.07 14.11 -9.88
C PHE A 86 -17.32 14.70 -10.53
N LYS A 87 -17.24 14.99 -11.84
CA LYS A 87 -18.38 15.52 -12.61
C LYS A 87 -19.55 14.53 -12.63
N ASP A 88 -19.29 13.24 -12.86
CA ASP A 88 -20.35 12.23 -12.88
C ASP A 88 -21.00 12.05 -11.49
N LEU A 89 -20.20 12.02 -10.43
CA LEU A 89 -20.71 11.93 -9.06
C LEU A 89 -21.53 13.16 -8.68
N SER A 90 -21.05 14.37 -8.98
CA SER A 90 -21.74 15.62 -8.63
C SER A 90 -22.99 15.87 -9.48
N THR A 91 -23.02 15.39 -10.72
CA THR A 91 -24.13 15.67 -11.67
C THR A 91 -25.10 14.52 -11.86
N LYS A 92 -24.85 13.31 -11.35
CA LYS A 92 -25.78 12.17 -11.51
C LYS A 92 -26.18 11.56 -10.17
N TYR A 93 -25.21 11.17 -9.37
CA TYR A 93 -25.45 10.29 -8.22
C TYR A 93 -25.61 11.02 -6.89
N PHE A 94 -24.89 12.12 -6.69
CA PHE A 94 -24.80 12.84 -5.42
C PHE A 94 -25.06 14.33 -5.58
N LYS A 95 -26.00 14.71 -6.46
CA LYS A 95 -26.38 16.12 -6.73
C LYS A 95 -26.75 16.91 -5.46
N HIS A 96 -27.31 16.23 -4.47
CA HIS A 96 -27.77 16.78 -3.19
C HIS A 96 -26.71 16.75 -2.09
N ARG A 97 -25.48 16.31 -2.39
CA ARG A 97 -24.37 16.23 -1.42
C ARG A 97 -23.29 17.27 -1.75
N THR A 98 -22.42 17.52 -0.78
CA THR A 98 -21.25 18.38 -0.98
C THR A 98 -20.04 17.55 -1.37
N LEU A 99 -19.48 17.83 -2.55
CA LEU A 99 -18.31 17.15 -3.09
C LEU A 99 -17.15 18.13 -3.26
N SER A 100 -15.92 17.65 -3.12
CA SER A 100 -14.72 18.41 -3.49
C SER A 100 -13.74 17.51 -4.23
N LEU A 101 -12.93 18.11 -5.11
CA LEU A 101 -11.90 17.43 -5.89
C LEU A 101 -10.53 17.84 -5.37
N LEU A 102 -9.63 16.88 -5.18
CA LEU A 102 -8.24 17.09 -4.79
C LEU A 102 -7.31 16.34 -5.74
N HIS A 103 -6.54 17.08 -6.53
CA HIS A 103 -5.52 16.49 -7.40
C HIS A 103 -4.12 17.04 -7.13
N GLY A 104 -3.09 16.27 -7.49
CA GLY A 104 -1.70 16.61 -7.19
C GLY A 104 -1.24 17.97 -7.72
N LYS A 105 -1.81 18.42 -8.85
CA LYS A 105 -1.48 19.70 -9.51
C LYS A 105 -2.07 20.96 -8.85
N MET A 106 -2.91 20.84 -7.81
CA MET A 106 -3.48 22.02 -7.14
C MET A 106 -2.43 22.75 -6.31
N LYS A 107 -2.62 24.06 -6.10
CA LYS A 107 -1.76 24.84 -5.20
C LYS A 107 -1.92 24.34 -3.76
N ALA A 108 -0.86 24.41 -2.96
CA ALA A 108 -0.87 23.95 -1.57
C ALA A 108 -2.02 24.56 -0.75
N ASN A 109 -2.19 25.89 -0.81
CA ASN A 109 -3.27 26.59 -0.10
C ASN A 109 -4.69 26.09 -0.46
N GLU A 110 -4.91 25.68 -1.70
CA GLU A 110 -6.21 25.14 -2.14
C GLU A 110 -6.42 23.73 -1.57
N LYS A 111 -5.38 22.89 -1.58
CA LYS A 111 -5.41 21.55 -0.96
C LYS A 111 -5.73 21.65 0.52
N ASP A 112 -5.07 22.55 1.24
CA ASP A 112 -5.25 22.74 2.68
C ASP A 112 -6.67 23.21 3.01
N LYS A 113 -7.24 24.12 2.20
CA LYS A 113 -8.61 24.58 2.36
C LYS A 113 -9.60 23.43 2.16
N ILE A 114 -9.46 22.66 1.08
CA ILE A 114 -10.34 21.52 0.77
C ILE A 114 -10.25 20.45 1.86
N MET A 115 -9.04 20.15 2.34
CA MET A 115 -8.86 19.21 3.44
C MET A 115 -9.43 19.75 4.76
N SER A 116 -9.29 21.04 5.05
CA SER A 116 -9.89 21.65 6.24
C SER A 116 -11.42 21.59 6.20
N ASP A 117 -12.01 21.89 5.06
CA ASP A 117 -13.47 21.83 4.86
C ASP A 117 -13.98 20.39 4.94
N PHE A 118 -13.20 19.41 4.46
CA PHE A 118 -13.49 18.00 4.64
C PHE A 118 -13.38 17.58 6.10
N ILE A 119 -12.31 17.92 6.84
CA ILE A 119 -12.19 17.60 8.28
C ILE A 119 -13.35 18.20 9.09
N LYS A 120 -13.81 19.41 8.73
CA LYS A 120 -14.95 20.10 9.36
C LYS A 120 -16.32 19.59 8.89
N ASN A 121 -16.37 18.52 8.10
CA ASN A 121 -17.59 17.93 7.55
C ASN A 121 -18.45 18.90 6.72
N LYS A 122 -17.85 19.95 6.13
CA LYS A 122 -18.53 20.80 5.15
C LYS A 122 -18.65 20.10 3.80
N THR A 123 -17.66 19.27 3.48
CA THR A 123 -17.64 18.39 2.32
C THR A 123 -17.86 16.95 2.78
N GLN A 124 -18.87 16.29 2.20
CA GLN A 124 -19.21 14.90 2.52
C GLN A 124 -18.41 13.90 1.69
N ILE A 125 -18.09 14.22 0.44
CA ILE A 125 -17.37 13.34 -0.48
C ILE A 125 -16.11 14.04 -1.01
N LEU A 126 -14.95 13.44 -0.77
CA LEU A 126 -13.68 13.92 -1.33
C LEU A 126 -13.21 13.01 -2.45
N VAL A 127 -13.21 13.52 -3.68
CA VAL A 127 -12.65 12.83 -4.85
C VAL A 127 -11.18 13.20 -4.99
N SER A 128 -10.30 12.23 -5.12
CA SER A 128 -8.87 12.48 -5.24
C SER A 128 -8.15 11.52 -6.19
N THR A 129 -7.15 12.04 -6.91
CA THR A 129 -6.14 11.20 -7.58
C THR A 129 -5.25 10.51 -6.55
N THR A 130 -4.45 9.52 -6.95
CA THR A 130 -3.60 8.70 -6.06
C THR A 130 -2.46 9.48 -5.39
N VAL A 131 -2.81 10.40 -4.51
CA VAL A 131 -2.00 11.11 -3.52
C VAL A 131 -2.99 11.66 -2.49
N ILE A 132 -3.70 10.79 -1.74
CA ILE A 132 -4.10 11.21 -0.40
C ILE A 132 -2.78 11.31 0.35
N GLU A 133 -2.18 12.49 0.27
CA GLU A 133 -0.85 12.77 0.76
C GLU A 133 -0.78 12.35 2.22
N VAL A 134 0.29 11.61 2.52
CA VAL A 134 0.47 10.85 3.76
C VAL A 134 0.37 11.81 4.94
N GLY A 135 -0.73 11.80 5.70
CA GLY A 135 -0.74 12.48 6.99
C GLY A 135 -2.10 12.83 7.59
N VAL A 136 -3.13 13.06 6.77
CA VAL A 136 -4.40 13.55 7.32
C VAL A 136 -5.27 12.41 7.82
N ASP A 137 -5.63 12.48 9.11
CA ASP A 137 -6.58 11.61 9.77
C ASP A 137 -7.96 12.28 9.80
N VAL A 138 -8.99 11.59 9.31
CA VAL A 138 -10.38 12.07 9.34
C VAL A 138 -11.21 10.98 10.03
N PRO A 139 -11.41 11.06 11.36
CA PRO A 139 -12.08 9.99 12.13
C PRO A 139 -13.51 9.68 11.65
N ASN A 140 -14.21 10.67 11.10
CA ASN A 140 -15.57 10.53 10.58
C ASN A 140 -15.64 9.92 9.16
N ALA A 141 -14.50 9.80 8.47
CA ALA A 141 -14.44 9.13 7.17
C ALA A 141 -14.49 7.61 7.36
N SER A 142 -15.67 7.03 7.12
CA SER A 142 -15.91 5.60 7.27
C SER A 142 -15.99 4.85 5.94
N VAL A 143 -16.13 5.55 4.81
CA VAL A 143 -16.29 4.92 3.49
C VAL A 143 -15.14 5.27 2.55
N MET A 144 -14.60 4.26 1.88
CA MET A 144 -13.56 4.38 0.86
C MET A 144 -14.05 3.74 -0.45
N LEU A 145 -14.14 4.52 -1.53
CA LEU A 145 -14.41 4.05 -2.87
C LEU A 145 -13.12 4.11 -3.68
N ILE A 146 -12.66 2.98 -4.21
CA ILE A 146 -11.44 2.91 -5.03
C ILE A 146 -11.85 2.53 -6.44
N TYR A 147 -11.79 3.48 -7.37
CA TYR A 147 -12.10 3.27 -8.78
C TYR A 147 -10.96 2.55 -9.50
N SER A 148 -11.29 1.65 -10.43
CA SER A 148 -10.32 0.85 -11.17
C SER A 148 -9.29 0.20 -10.24
N ALA A 149 -9.77 -0.46 -9.18
CA ALA A 149 -8.94 -0.96 -8.09
C ALA A 149 -7.86 -1.95 -8.57
N GLU A 150 -8.09 -2.65 -9.67
CA GLU A 150 -7.12 -3.53 -10.33
C GLU A 150 -5.86 -2.81 -10.83
N ARG A 151 -5.89 -1.49 -10.99
CA ARG A 151 -4.72 -0.68 -11.40
C ARG A 151 -3.77 -0.35 -10.25
N PHE A 152 -4.19 -0.56 -9.00
CA PHE A 152 -3.40 -0.27 -7.82
C PHE A 152 -2.55 -1.46 -7.38
N GLY A 153 -1.41 -1.22 -6.73
CA GLY A 153 -0.65 -2.24 -6.01
C GLY A 153 -1.38 -2.71 -4.73
N LEU A 154 -1.14 -3.95 -4.27
CA LEU A 154 -1.74 -4.43 -2.99
C LEU A 154 -1.35 -3.56 -1.81
N ALA A 155 -0.09 -3.12 -1.77
CA ALA A 155 0.41 -2.22 -0.73
C ALA A 155 -0.32 -0.87 -0.76
N GLN A 156 -0.59 -0.32 -1.94
CA GLN A 156 -1.33 0.94 -2.09
C GLN A 156 -2.79 0.77 -1.64
N LEU A 157 -3.46 -0.30 -2.07
CA LEU A 157 -4.83 -0.63 -1.64
C LEU A 157 -4.91 -0.78 -0.11
N HIS A 158 -3.92 -1.46 0.49
CA HIS A 158 -3.82 -1.61 1.94
C HIS A 158 -3.67 -0.25 2.64
N GLN A 159 -2.81 0.63 2.13
CA GLN A 159 -2.63 1.97 2.68
C GLN A 159 -3.89 2.83 2.57
N LEU A 160 -4.56 2.80 1.41
CA LEU A 160 -5.82 3.53 1.19
C LEU A 160 -6.91 3.04 2.14
N ARG A 161 -7.11 1.72 2.22
CA ARG A 161 -8.00 1.10 3.21
C ARG A 161 -7.68 1.57 4.62
N GLY A 162 -6.39 1.68 4.96
CA GLY A 162 -5.92 2.15 6.25
C GLY A 162 -6.23 3.62 6.61
N ARG A 163 -6.85 4.39 5.71
CA ARG A 163 -7.26 5.79 5.94
C ARG A 163 -8.68 5.93 6.49
N ILE A 164 -9.48 4.86 6.47
CA ILE A 164 -10.84 4.85 7.02
C ILE A 164 -10.95 3.96 8.27
N GLY A 165 -12.07 4.07 8.98
CA GLY A 165 -12.37 3.23 10.15
C GLY A 165 -11.52 3.56 11.38
N ARG A 166 -11.20 4.85 11.56
CA ARG A 166 -10.41 5.37 12.68
C ARG A 166 -11.26 5.95 13.81
N GLY A 167 -12.54 6.21 13.55
CA GLY A 167 -13.53 6.55 14.57
C GLY A 167 -14.31 5.33 15.07
N GLU A 168 -15.46 5.58 15.70
CA GLU A 168 -16.31 4.55 16.31
C GLU A 168 -17.15 3.77 15.27
N HIS A 169 -17.23 4.29 14.04
CA HIS A 169 -18.09 3.72 13.01
C HIS A 169 -17.38 2.65 12.18
N GLN A 170 -18.15 1.63 11.82
CA GLN A 170 -17.73 0.56 10.93
C GLN A 170 -17.18 1.12 9.60
N GLY A 171 -15.96 0.69 9.24
CA GLY A 171 -15.33 1.08 7.98
C GLY A 171 -15.80 0.21 6.82
N TYR A 172 -16.06 0.83 5.66
CA TYR A 172 -16.42 0.16 4.41
C TYR A 172 -15.48 0.56 3.28
N CYS A 173 -14.81 -0.42 2.69
CA CYS A 173 -13.93 -0.23 1.53
C CYS A 173 -14.53 -0.94 0.33
N TYR A 174 -14.83 -0.19 -0.73
CA TYR A 174 -15.37 -0.71 -1.97
C TYR A 174 -14.33 -0.58 -3.08
N ALA A 175 -13.83 -1.73 -3.54
CA ALA A 175 -12.91 -1.83 -4.67
C ALA A 175 -13.72 -1.99 -5.96
N ILE A 176 -13.88 -0.89 -6.70
CA ILE A 176 -14.66 -0.83 -7.93
C ILE A 176 -13.76 -1.24 -9.11
N LEU A 177 -14.21 -2.23 -9.88
CA LEU A 177 -13.53 -2.69 -11.08
C LEU A 177 -13.74 -1.71 -12.25
N SER A 178 -12.78 -1.61 -13.17
CA SER A 178 -12.96 -0.83 -14.40
C SER A 178 -13.91 -1.48 -15.41
N ASP A 179 -14.01 -2.82 -15.40
CA ASP A 179 -14.84 -3.59 -16.30
C ASP A 179 -15.57 -4.73 -15.55
N SER A 180 -16.46 -5.43 -16.25
CA SER A 180 -17.25 -6.54 -15.68
C SER A 180 -16.50 -7.88 -15.66
N LYS A 181 -15.18 -7.88 -15.89
CA LYS A 181 -14.40 -9.13 -15.87
C LYS A 181 -14.26 -9.66 -14.43
N PRO A 182 -14.03 -10.96 -14.27
CA PRO A 182 -13.78 -11.55 -12.96
C PRO A 182 -12.60 -10.85 -12.26
N PRO A 183 -12.71 -10.55 -10.95
CA PRO A 183 -11.63 -9.89 -10.24
C PRO A 183 -10.40 -10.78 -10.18
N SER A 184 -9.23 -10.16 -10.37
CA SER A 184 -7.94 -10.84 -10.28
C SER A 184 -7.76 -11.54 -8.92
N LYS A 185 -6.95 -12.62 -8.88
CA LYS A 185 -6.59 -13.32 -7.63
C LYS A 185 -6.08 -12.35 -6.57
N ARG A 186 -5.29 -11.37 -7.00
CA ARG A 186 -4.76 -10.28 -6.18
C ARG A 186 -5.85 -9.47 -5.49
N LEU A 187 -6.84 -9.00 -6.24
CA LEU A 187 -7.91 -8.19 -5.68
C LEU A 187 -8.84 -9.01 -4.77
N ARG A 188 -9.08 -10.29 -5.09
CA ARG A 188 -9.81 -11.21 -4.22
C ARG A 188 -9.13 -11.36 -2.87
N ALA A 189 -7.82 -11.55 -2.86
CA ALA A 189 -7.07 -11.62 -1.60
C ALA A 189 -7.17 -10.31 -0.80
N PHE A 190 -7.10 -9.15 -1.46
CA PHE A 190 -7.33 -7.85 -0.81
C PHE A 190 -8.68 -7.76 -0.09
N SER A 191 -9.75 -8.30 -0.69
CA SER A 191 -11.07 -8.31 -0.04
C SER A 191 -11.18 -9.29 1.12
N GLN A 192 -10.40 -10.38 1.09
CA GLN A 192 -10.49 -11.47 2.08
C GLN A 192 -9.63 -11.25 3.33
N THR A 193 -8.54 -10.48 3.24
CA THR A 193 -7.63 -10.28 4.38
C THR A 193 -7.40 -8.81 4.70
N ASN A 194 -7.50 -8.51 6.00
CA ASN A 194 -7.10 -7.22 6.57
C ASN A 194 -5.63 -7.20 7.06
N ASP A 195 -4.92 -8.32 6.94
CA ASP A 195 -3.53 -8.46 7.33
C ASP A 195 -2.61 -7.98 6.20
N GLY A 196 -1.92 -6.88 6.46
CA GLY A 196 -0.98 -6.32 5.51
C GLY A 196 0.21 -7.23 5.21
N PHE A 197 0.72 -8.01 6.18
CA PHE A 197 1.86 -8.89 5.94
C PHE A 197 1.52 -9.99 4.94
N LYS A 198 0.34 -10.61 5.09
CA LYS A 198 -0.17 -11.60 4.13
C LYS A 198 -0.36 -11.02 2.73
N LEU A 199 -0.86 -9.78 2.64
CA LEU A 199 -1.02 -9.12 1.35
C LEU A 199 0.32 -8.83 0.68
N SER A 200 1.33 -8.43 1.46
CA SER A 200 2.66 -8.17 0.93
C SER A 200 3.38 -9.44 0.50
N GLU A 201 3.23 -10.54 1.25
CA GLU A 201 3.75 -11.85 0.83
C GLU A 201 3.13 -12.32 -0.49
N LEU A 202 1.80 -12.18 -0.62
CA LEU A 202 1.11 -12.49 -1.86
C LEU A 202 1.55 -11.56 -3.02
N ASP A 203 1.75 -10.27 -2.77
CA ASP A 203 2.24 -9.32 -3.79
C ASP A 203 3.63 -9.73 -4.29
N LEU A 204 4.50 -10.20 -3.39
CA LEU A 204 5.82 -10.72 -3.72
C LEU A 204 5.73 -12.03 -4.53
N GLU A 205 4.86 -12.95 -4.11
CA GLU A 205 4.64 -14.23 -4.80
C GLU A 205 4.11 -14.00 -6.23
N LEU A 206 3.13 -13.11 -6.38
CA LEU A 206 2.51 -12.78 -7.69
C LEU A 206 3.47 -12.03 -8.62
N ARG A 207 4.35 -11.16 -8.10
CA ARG A 207 5.38 -10.48 -8.90
C ARG A 207 6.53 -11.41 -9.29
N GLY A 208 6.71 -12.50 -8.56
CA GLY A 208 7.80 -13.43 -8.75
C GLY A 208 9.17 -12.86 -8.33
N PRO A 209 10.19 -13.73 -8.22
CA PRO A 209 11.50 -13.33 -7.74
C PRO A 209 12.25 -12.40 -8.73
N GLY A 210 11.85 -12.41 -10.01
CA GLY A 210 12.36 -11.54 -11.09
C GLY A 210 12.33 -10.04 -10.81
N ALA A 211 11.30 -9.56 -10.12
CA ALA A 211 11.14 -8.12 -9.81
C ALA A 211 12.16 -7.61 -8.78
N ILE A 212 12.69 -8.49 -7.92
CA ILE A 212 13.81 -8.16 -7.02
C ILE A 212 15.12 -8.06 -7.82
N TYR A 213 15.32 -8.94 -8.79
CA TYR A 213 16.55 -8.99 -9.61
C TYR A 213 16.67 -7.81 -10.59
N GLY A 214 15.55 -7.26 -11.09
CA GLY A 214 15.53 -6.31 -12.21
C GLY A 214 15.99 -4.87 -11.92
N THR A 215 16.04 -4.44 -10.64
CA THR A 215 16.56 -3.11 -10.27
C THR A 215 17.94 -3.15 -9.62
N LEU A 216 18.41 -4.34 -9.20
CA LEU A 216 19.75 -4.58 -8.64
C LEU A 216 20.75 -5.03 -9.70
N GLN A 217 20.46 -4.86 -10.99
CA GLN A 217 21.47 -4.95 -12.03
C GLN A 217 22.46 -3.81 -11.83
N HIS A 218 23.49 -4.04 -11.03
CA HIS A 218 24.90 -3.61 -11.18
C HIS A 218 25.85 -4.46 -10.28
N GLY A 219 25.33 -5.42 -9.50
CA GLY A 219 26.16 -6.42 -8.81
C GLY A 219 25.48 -7.77 -8.84
N GLN A 220 25.98 -8.69 -9.66
CA GLN A 220 25.45 -10.04 -9.82
C GLN A 220 25.45 -10.77 -8.48
N LEU A 221 24.28 -10.86 -7.82
CA LEU A 221 24.03 -11.83 -6.75
C LEU A 221 24.01 -13.22 -7.39
N ASP A 222 25.19 -13.84 -7.52
CA ASP A 222 25.40 -15.18 -8.09
C ASP A 222 24.92 -16.26 -7.10
N LEU A 223 23.62 -16.23 -6.75
CA LEU A 223 22.99 -17.20 -5.86
C LEU A 223 22.79 -18.52 -6.61
N ARG A 224 23.79 -19.40 -6.58
CA ARG A 224 23.77 -20.69 -7.30
C ARG A 224 22.87 -21.76 -6.69
N MET A 225 22.51 -21.64 -5.41
CA MET A 225 21.81 -22.67 -4.63
C MET A 225 20.61 -22.16 -3.83
N ALA A 226 20.47 -20.84 -3.64
CA ALA A 226 19.49 -20.26 -2.72
C ALA A 226 18.52 -19.33 -3.45
N LYS A 227 17.22 -19.49 -3.20
CA LYS A 227 16.22 -18.48 -3.55
C LYS A 227 16.12 -17.48 -2.41
N LEU A 228 16.06 -16.17 -2.68
CA LEU A 228 15.80 -15.14 -1.64
C LEU A 228 14.46 -15.37 -0.90
N THR A 229 13.58 -16.20 -1.46
CA THR A 229 12.33 -16.61 -0.84
C THR A 229 12.50 -17.68 0.24
N ASP A 230 13.65 -18.36 0.32
CA ASP A 230 13.93 -19.37 1.35
C ASP A 230 14.36 -18.72 2.66
N THR A 231 13.37 -18.15 3.33
CA THR A 231 13.49 -17.52 4.64
C THR A 231 14.13 -18.41 5.70
N LYS A 232 13.86 -19.72 5.64
CA LYS A 232 14.35 -20.66 6.64
C LYS A 232 15.85 -20.87 6.48
N LEU A 233 16.31 -21.09 5.25
CA LEU A 233 17.72 -21.25 4.95
C LEU A 233 18.52 -19.97 5.25
N ILE A 234 17.98 -18.80 4.89
CA ILE A 234 18.61 -17.51 5.17
C ILE A 234 18.73 -17.27 6.69
N ALA A 235 17.65 -17.50 7.43
CA ALA A 235 17.66 -17.35 8.89
C ALA A 235 18.63 -18.34 9.57
N ALA A 236 18.66 -19.59 9.12
CA ALA A 236 19.59 -20.60 9.63
C ALA A 236 21.06 -20.22 9.34
N ALA A 237 21.37 -19.77 8.12
CA ALA A 237 22.70 -19.30 7.76
C ALA A 237 23.14 -18.10 8.61
N GLN A 238 22.24 -17.15 8.85
CA GLN A 238 22.52 -15.98 9.69
C GLN A 238 22.77 -16.36 11.16
N LEU A 239 21.97 -17.27 11.71
CA LEU A 239 22.16 -17.78 13.07
C LEU A 239 23.51 -18.48 13.21
N SER A 240 23.87 -19.35 12.26
CA SER A 240 25.16 -20.03 12.24
C SER A 240 26.33 -19.05 12.16
N ALA A 241 26.22 -18.01 11.32
CA ALA A 241 27.25 -16.96 11.22
C ALA A 241 27.40 -16.17 12.53
N LYS A 242 26.29 -15.78 13.17
CA LYS A 242 26.32 -15.08 14.48
C LYS A 242 26.92 -15.97 15.58
N HIS A 243 26.60 -17.27 15.57
CA HIS A 243 27.16 -18.23 16.52
C HIS A 243 28.69 -18.37 16.34
N PHE A 244 29.13 -18.53 15.10
CA PHE A 244 30.56 -18.60 14.74
C PHE A 244 31.33 -17.35 15.20
N ILE A 245 30.79 -16.15 14.96
CA ILE A 245 31.41 -14.90 15.43
C ILE A 245 31.49 -14.85 16.96
N LYS A 246 30.43 -15.27 17.67
CA LYS A 246 30.41 -15.27 19.14
C LYS A 246 31.38 -16.26 19.78
N GLN A 247 31.64 -17.40 19.12
CA GLN A 247 32.57 -18.40 19.62
C GLN A 247 34.05 -17.98 19.48
N ASN A 248 34.32 -16.87 18.77
CA ASN A 248 35.66 -16.31 18.58
C ASN A 248 36.66 -17.35 18.02
N GLU A 249 36.18 -18.28 17.20
CA GLU A 249 36.98 -19.34 16.59
C GLU A 249 38.01 -18.75 15.63
N SER A 250 39.22 -19.32 15.63
CA SER A 250 40.32 -18.81 14.82
C SER A 250 40.03 -18.98 13.32
N LEU A 251 39.84 -17.86 12.63
CA LEU A 251 39.65 -17.78 11.17
C LEU A 251 40.81 -18.39 10.36
N ILE A 252 41.96 -18.62 11.01
CA ILE A 252 43.16 -19.23 10.42
C ILE A 252 42.87 -20.65 9.90
N GLN A 253 41.93 -21.36 10.52
CA GLN A 253 41.52 -22.70 10.11
C GLN A 253 40.66 -22.70 8.83
N TYR A 254 40.05 -21.55 8.48
CA TYR A 254 39.14 -21.41 7.34
C TYR A 254 39.73 -20.49 6.27
N LYS A 255 40.78 -20.96 5.58
CA LYS A 255 41.56 -20.19 4.59
C LYS A 255 40.73 -19.48 3.52
N HIS A 256 39.63 -20.09 3.05
CA HIS A 256 38.77 -19.48 2.04
C HIS A 256 37.90 -18.36 2.64
N LEU A 257 37.34 -18.57 3.83
CA LEU A 257 36.52 -17.58 4.54
C LEU A 257 37.36 -16.35 4.93
N ALA A 258 38.57 -16.57 5.46
CA ALA A 258 39.49 -15.49 5.81
C ALA A 258 39.83 -14.59 4.61
N ARG A 259 40.08 -15.18 3.42
CA ARG A 259 40.31 -14.41 2.18
C ARG A 259 39.09 -13.58 1.77
N THR A 260 37.90 -14.14 1.86
CA THR A 260 36.67 -13.43 1.51
C THR A 260 36.40 -12.27 2.48
N ILE A 261 36.56 -12.50 3.79
CA ILE A 261 36.40 -11.45 4.82
C ILE A 261 37.41 -10.32 4.61
N HIS A 262 38.69 -10.62 4.39
CA HIS A 262 39.70 -9.60 4.10
C HIS A 262 39.36 -8.77 2.86
N LYS A 263 38.86 -9.41 1.80
CA LYS A 263 38.43 -8.72 0.58
C LYS A 263 37.22 -7.81 0.83
N SER A 264 36.25 -8.27 1.63
CA SER A 264 35.06 -7.48 1.98
C SER A 264 35.35 -6.34 2.97
N GLN A 265 36.24 -6.56 3.93
CA GLN A 265 36.72 -5.53 4.87
C GLN A 265 37.45 -4.41 4.12
N PHE A 266 38.31 -4.75 3.16
CA PHE A 266 39.02 -3.77 2.34
C PHE A 266 38.05 -2.82 1.60
N ILE A 267 36.93 -3.35 1.11
CA ILE A 267 35.89 -2.57 0.42
C ILE A 267 35.09 -1.69 1.39
N THR A 268 34.90 -2.12 2.64
CA THR A 268 34.13 -1.37 3.65
C THR A 268 34.94 -0.31 4.38
N THR A 269 36.26 -0.45 4.48
CA THR A 269 37.16 0.57 5.08
C THR A 269 37.52 1.73 4.14
N LEU A 270 37.09 1.66 2.88
CA LEU A 270 37.31 2.71 1.86
C LEU A 270 36.12 3.68 1.72
N ASN A 271 35.06 3.51 2.50
CA ASN A 271 33.94 4.45 2.69
C ASN A 271 33.85 4.89 4.15
#